data_AF-A0A7J3DAZ5-F1
#
_entry.id   AF-A0A7J3DAZ5-F1
#
_cell.length_a   1.000
_cell.length_b   1.000
_cell.length_c   1.000
_cell.angle_alpha   90.00
_cell.angle_beta   90.00
_cell.angle_gamma   90.00
#
_symmetry.space_group_name_H-M   'P 1'
#
loop_
_entity.id
_entity.type
_entity.pdbx_description
1 polymer ?
#
loop_
_entity_poly.entity_id
_entity_poly.type
_entity_poly.pdbx_seq_one_letter_code
_entity_poly.pdbx_strand_id
1 'polypeptide(L)'
;MLFAQEENTPFKLNAKGGELIGEILLGLPALYIGGVLVVALLVLMGYADQKGASIFIFLVAFLATAVGFYNWLVLNSPLAMAQVLLFAFTYWILGYSWYTGAKDNRTLGWYCLFVAINVIPFAYYVWDAGMYILGVNWVLWGLAWFMFWVVMGIQKTQFMKLTLIITWIAAIVVWFCALGWLLGWFGF
;
A
#
# COMPACT_ATOMS: atom_id res chain seq x y z
N MET A 1 33.53 34.05 14.96
CA MET A 1 33.43 34.50 13.55
C MET A 1 34.29 33.56 12.74
N LEU A 2 33.85 32.73 11.80
CA LEU A 2 32.59 32.41 11.12
C LEU A 2 32.74 30.93 10.67
N PHE A 3 31.78 30.03 10.93
CA PHE A 3 30.74 29.53 9.97
C PHE A 3 31.30 29.32 8.54
N ALA A 4 31.17 28.16 7.86
CA ALA A 4 30.09 27.18 7.81
C ALA A 4 30.64 25.81 7.32
N GLN A 5 30.31 24.71 8.00
CA GLN A 5 29.45 23.63 7.49
C GLN A 5 29.84 23.11 6.09
N GLU A 6 30.71 22.10 6.06
CA GLU A 6 30.67 21.11 4.99
C GLU A 6 29.38 20.31 5.17
N GLU A 7 28.45 20.54 4.25
CA GLU A 7 27.12 19.97 4.22
C GLU A 7 27.21 18.45 3.97
N ASN A 8 27.24 17.68 5.06
CA ASN A 8 26.92 16.26 5.07
C ASN A 8 25.46 16.08 4.60
N THR A 9 25.25 16.06 3.28
CA THR A 9 24.04 15.49 2.71
C THR A 9 24.17 13.96 2.79
N PRO A 10 23.23 13.23 3.41
CA PRO A 10 23.35 11.79 3.61
C PRO A 10 23.05 10.97 2.34
N PHE A 11 22.99 11.60 1.16
CA PHE A 11 22.60 10.94 -0.08
C PHE A 11 23.83 10.40 -0.83
N LYS A 12 24.56 9.47 -0.22
CA LYS A 12 25.43 8.56 -0.97
C LYS A 12 24.60 7.40 -1.47
N LEU A 13 23.93 7.59 -2.60
CA LEU A 13 23.52 6.48 -3.46
C LEU A 13 24.80 5.80 -4.00
N ASN A 14 25.32 4.83 -3.25
CA ASN A 14 26.40 3.96 -3.71
C ASN A 14 25.88 2.53 -3.87
N ALA A 15 25.14 2.35 -4.96
CA ALA A 15 25.13 1.19 -5.84
C ALA A 15 25.67 -0.15 -5.29
N LYS A 16 24.79 -0.92 -4.65
CA LYS A 16 24.73 -2.37 -4.86
C LYS A 16 23.44 -2.66 -5.62
N GLY A 17 23.56 -3.20 -6.83
CA GLY A 17 22.41 -3.41 -7.72
C GLY A 17 21.26 -4.22 -7.11
N GLY A 18 21.49 -5.00 -6.05
CA GLY A 18 20.43 -5.70 -5.31
C GLY A 18 19.64 -4.84 -4.31
N GLU A 19 20.26 -3.83 -3.69
CA GLU A 19 19.62 -2.92 -2.73
C GLU A 19 18.70 -1.93 -3.47
N LEU A 20 19.17 -1.40 -4.61
CA LEU A 20 18.38 -0.52 -5.48
C LEU A 20 17.12 -1.20 -6.02
N ILE A 21 17.19 -2.52 -6.22
CA ILE A 21 16.03 -3.32 -6.66
C ILE A 21 15.02 -3.43 -5.52
N GLY A 22 15.43 -3.74 -4.29
CA GLY A 22 14.52 -3.79 -3.13
C GLY A 22 13.81 -2.46 -2.86
N GLU A 23 14.54 -1.35 -2.96
CA GLU A 23 14.01 0.02 -2.79
C GLU A 23 12.89 0.35 -3.80
N ILE A 24 13.10 0.02 -5.08
CA ILE A 24 12.14 0.31 -6.15
C ILE A 24 10.95 -0.67 -6.13
N LEU A 25 11.18 -1.94 -5.77
CA LEU A 25 10.15 -2.97 -5.84
C LEU A 25 9.18 -2.96 -4.66
N LEU A 26 9.64 -2.61 -3.47
CA LEU A 26 8.84 -2.63 -2.24
C LEU A 26 8.68 -1.24 -1.66
N GLY A 27 9.79 -0.51 -1.47
CA GLY A 27 9.77 0.81 -0.84
C GLY A 27 8.96 1.84 -1.61
N LEU A 28 9.20 1.96 -2.91
CA LEU A 28 8.52 2.92 -3.78
C LEU A 28 7.00 2.69 -3.84
N PRO A 29 6.48 1.50 -4.23
CA PRO A 29 5.03 1.28 -4.25
C PRO A 29 4.42 1.36 -2.85
N ALA A 30 5.08 0.86 -1.80
CA ALA A 30 4.55 0.93 -0.44
C ALA A 30 4.39 2.37 0.06
N LEU A 31 5.30 3.28 -0.30
CA LEU A 31 5.20 4.69 0.07
C LEU A 31 3.92 5.32 -0.48
N TYR A 32 3.67 5.12 -1.77
CA TYR A 32 2.48 5.67 -2.43
C TYR A 32 1.19 4.96 -2.01
N ILE A 33 1.26 3.66 -1.70
CA ILE A 33 0.16 2.89 -1.09
C ILE A 33 -0.22 3.49 0.27
N GLY A 34 0.77 3.81 1.11
CA GLY A 34 0.54 4.54 2.36
C GLY A 34 -0.16 5.88 2.14
N GLY A 35 0.28 6.63 1.12
CA GLY A 35 -0.39 7.84 0.68
C GLY A 35 -1.85 7.61 0.28
N VAL A 36 -2.15 6.56 -0.49
CA VAL A 36 -3.53 6.23 -0.89
C VAL A 36 -4.40 5.97 0.31
N LEU A 37 -3.89 5.28 1.34
CA LEU A 37 -4.64 5.03 2.56
C LEU A 37 -4.95 6.32 3.30
N VAL A 38 -3.98 7.22 3.44
CA VAL A 38 -4.19 8.53 4.08
C VAL A 38 -5.22 9.36 3.32
N VAL A 39 -5.08 9.47 2.00
CA VAL A 39 -6.05 10.20 1.17
C VAL A 39 -7.42 9.56 1.27
N ALA A 40 -7.51 8.23 1.24
CA ALA A 40 -8.78 7.54 1.32
C ALA A 40 -9.47 7.75 2.67
N LEU A 41 -8.70 7.74 3.76
CA LEU A 41 -9.16 8.06 5.10
C LEU A 41 -9.71 9.50 5.19
N LEU A 42 -9.00 10.49 4.62
CA LEU A 42 -9.46 11.87 4.60
C LEU A 42 -10.79 12.03 3.86
N VAL A 43 -10.95 11.34 2.74
CA VAL A 43 -12.22 11.32 1.99
C VAL A 43 -13.34 10.66 2.81
N LEU A 44 -13.08 9.51 3.44
CA LEU A 44 -14.07 8.81 4.27
C LEU A 44 -14.48 9.60 5.52
N MET A 45 -13.61 10.48 6.02
CA MET A 45 -13.91 11.39 7.12
C MET A 45 -14.56 12.71 6.66
N GLY A 46 -14.71 12.93 5.35
CA GLY A 46 -15.35 14.12 4.79
C GLY A 46 -14.43 15.35 4.68
N TYR A 47 -13.11 15.19 4.83
CA TYR A 47 -12.14 16.29 4.69
C TYR A 47 -11.70 16.52 3.24
N ALA A 48 -11.99 15.60 2.32
CA ALA A 48 -11.62 15.70 0.91
C ALA A 48 -12.71 15.13 -0.01
N ASP A 49 -12.73 15.61 -1.26
CA ASP A 49 -13.67 15.13 -2.28
C ASP A 49 -13.20 13.82 -2.95
N GLN A 50 -14.16 12.97 -3.30
CA GLN A 50 -13.92 11.67 -3.94
C GLN A 50 -13.30 11.82 -5.33
N LYS A 51 -13.83 12.72 -6.17
CA LYS A 51 -13.33 12.88 -7.54
C LYS A 51 -11.92 13.47 -7.54
N GLY A 52 -11.66 14.46 -6.69
CA GLY A 52 -10.31 15.00 -6.49
C GLY A 52 -9.30 13.91 -6.09
N ALA A 53 -9.67 13.08 -5.11
CA ALA A 53 -8.83 11.98 -4.65
C ALA A 53 -8.62 10.86 -5.69
N SER A 54 -9.59 10.63 -6.58
CA SER A 54 -9.51 9.56 -7.60
C SER A 54 -8.30 9.71 -8.53
N ILE A 55 -7.89 10.94 -8.82
CA ILE A 55 -6.72 11.21 -9.68
C ILE A 55 -5.46 10.60 -9.05
N PHE A 56 -5.25 10.89 -7.76
CA PHE A 56 -4.11 10.35 -7.02
C PHE A 56 -4.17 8.82 -6.94
N ILE A 57 -5.35 8.26 -6.67
CA ILE A 57 -5.54 6.81 -6.61
C ILE A 57 -5.18 6.14 -7.95
N PHE A 58 -5.57 6.73 -9.09
CA PHE A 58 -5.20 6.22 -10.40
C PHE A 58 -3.70 6.28 -10.68
N LEU A 59 -3.02 7.36 -10.27
CA LEU A 59 -1.56 7.46 -10.40
C LEU A 59 -0.86 6.32 -9.66
N VAL A 60 -1.31 6.03 -8.44
CA VAL A 60 -0.75 4.92 -7.64
C VAL A 60 -1.14 3.56 -8.20
N ALA A 61 -2.36 3.40 -8.71
CA ALA A 61 -2.79 2.17 -9.38
C ALA A 61 -1.92 1.86 -10.59
N PHE A 62 -1.63 2.87 -11.41
CA PHE A 62 -0.74 2.75 -12.57
C PHE A 62 0.68 2.39 -12.15
N LEU A 63 1.25 3.11 -11.19
CA LEU A 63 2.59 2.83 -10.65
C LEU A 63 2.70 1.40 -10.12
N ALA A 64 1.78 0.97 -9.26
CA ALA A 64 1.78 -0.38 -8.70
C ALA A 64 1.61 -1.45 -9.78
N THR A 65 0.78 -1.21 -10.79
CA THR A 65 0.62 -2.12 -11.92
C THR A 65 1.91 -2.25 -12.72
N ALA A 66 2.60 -1.14 -13.00
CA ALA A 66 3.88 -1.14 -13.70
C ALA A 66 4.96 -1.91 -12.90
N VAL A 67 5.05 -1.69 -11.59
CA VAL A 67 5.95 -2.44 -10.70
C VAL A 67 5.60 -3.92 -10.68
N GLY A 68 4.31 -4.28 -10.65
CA GLY A 68 3.85 -5.67 -10.74
C GLY A 68 4.33 -6.36 -12.02
N PHE A 69 4.15 -5.73 -13.19
CA PHE A 69 4.63 -6.29 -14.45
C PHE A 69 6.15 -6.36 -14.52
N TYR A 70 6.87 -5.38 -13.99
CA TYR A 70 8.34 -5.42 -13.92
C TYR A 70 8.83 -6.63 -13.10
N ASN A 71 8.21 -6.91 -11.95
CA ASN A 71 8.54 -8.07 -11.12
C ASN A 71 8.44 -9.40 -11.88
N TRP A 72 7.43 -9.56 -12.73
CA TRP A 72 7.30 -10.79 -13.50
C TRP A 72 8.19 -10.78 -14.76
N LEU A 73 8.06 -9.77 -15.61
CA LEU A 73 8.66 -9.79 -16.96
C LEU A 73 10.16 -9.56 -16.95
N VAL A 74 10.69 -8.85 -15.95
CA VAL A 74 12.13 -8.55 -15.85
C VAL A 74 12.80 -9.41 -14.78
N LEU A 75 12.17 -9.55 -13.61
CA LEU A 75 12.76 -10.28 -12.48
C LEU A 75 12.31 -11.74 -12.39
N ASN A 76 11.47 -12.21 -13.31
CA ASN A 76 10.95 -13.59 -13.33
C ASN A 76 10.28 -14.02 -12.01
N SER A 77 9.66 -13.08 -11.29
CA SER A 77 8.98 -13.31 -10.02
C SER A 77 7.45 -13.12 -10.17
N PRO A 78 6.72 -14.15 -10.63
CA PRO A 78 5.26 -14.09 -10.72
C PRO A 78 4.61 -13.97 -9.33
N LEU A 79 5.27 -14.46 -8.27
CA LEU A 79 4.81 -14.33 -6.90
C LEU A 79 4.79 -12.85 -6.45
N ALA A 80 5.88 -12.11 -6.70
CA ALA A 80 5.96 -10.69 -6.37
C ALA A 80 4.96 -9.86 -7.18
N MET A 81 4.74 -10.21 -8.47
CA MET A 81 3.67 -9.61 -9.27
C MET A 81 2.30 -9.82 -8.63
N ALA A 82 1.97 -11.05 -8.22
CA ALA A 82 0.68 -11.36 -7.60
C ALA A 82 0.44 -10.55 -6.32
N GLN A 83 1.48 -10.40 -5.49
CA GLN A 83 1.43 -9.60 -4.27
C GLN A 83 1.10 -8.12 -4.54
N VAL A 84 1.81 -7.50 -5.48
CA VAL A 84 1.61 -6.07 -5.80
C VAL A 84 0.27 -5.83 -6.50
N LEU A 85 -0.13 -6.70 -7.43
CA LEU A 85 -1.37 -6.54 -8.19
C LEU A 85 -2.63 -6.69 -7.34
N LEU A 86 -2.57 -7.44 -6.25
CA LEU A 86 -3.67 -7.57 -5.30
C LEU A 86 -4.14 -6.20 -4.81
N PHE A 87 -3.20 -5.32 -4.47
CA PHE A 87 -3.45 -3.95 -4.06
C PHE A 87 -3.70 -3.02 -5.26
N ALA A 88 -2.92 -3.15 -6.33
CA ALA A 88 -3.06 -2.30 -7.53
C ALA A 88 -4.50 -2.34 -8.09
N PHE A 89 -5.11 -3.52 -8.18
CA PHE A 89 -6.49 -3.65 -8.64
C PHE A 89 -7.51 -3.09 -7.65
N THR A 90 -7.22 -3.11 -6.34
CA THR A 90 -8.05 -2.40 -5.35
C THR A 90 -8.13 -0.91 -5.70
N TYR A 91 -7.00 -0.31 -6.07
CA TYR A 91 -6.93 1.11 -6.42
C TYR A 91 -7.56 1.43 -7.76
N TRP A 92 -7.44 0.55 -8.77
CA TRP A 92 -8.18 0.70 -10.01
C TRP A 92 -9.69 0.75 -9.79
N ILE A 93 -10.23 -0.20 -9.00
CA ILE A 93 -11.66 -0.26 -8.69
C ILE A 93 -12.10 0.96 -7.87
N LEU A 94 -11.32 1.33 -6.84
CA LEU A 94 -11.60 2.48 -5.97
C LEU A 94 -11.57 3.79 -6.75
N GLY A 95 -10.51 4.02 -7.52
CA GLY A 95 -10.32 5.21 -8.34
C GLY A 95 -11.45 5.38 -9.35
N TYR A 96 -11.84 4.30 -10.03
CA TYR A 96 -12.97 4.31 -10.96
C TYR A 96 -14.30 4.61 -10.27
N SER A 97 -14.55 4.00 -9.11
CA SER A 97 -15.77 4.21 -8.34
C SER A 97 -15.91 5.68 -7.90
N TRP A 98 -14.81 6.28 -7.45
CA TRP A 98 -14.80 7.68 -7.02
C TRP A 98 -14.85 8.68 -8.17
N TYR A 99 -14.17 8.39 -9.27
CA TYR A 99 -14.21 9.23 -10.47
C TYR A 99 -15.62 9.31 -11.06
N THR A 100 -16.31 8.17 -11.14
CA THR A 100 -17.68 8.08 -11.68
C THR A 100 -18.76 8.53 -10.69
N GLY A 101 -18.42 8.68 -9.41
CA GLY A 101 -19.39 8.99 -8.35
C GLY A 101 -20.33 7.81 -8.05
N ALA A 102 -19.83 6.57 -8.19
CA ALA A 102 -20.58 5.38 -7.89
C ALA A 102 -21.06 5.38 -6.43
N LYS A 103 -22.36 5.15 -6.23
CA LYS A 103 -22.97 5.14 -4.89
C LYS A 103 -22.91 3.76 -4.22
N ASP A 104 -22.74 2.70 -5.01
CA ASP A 104 -22.63 1.33 -4.52
C ASP A 104 -21.18 0.85 -4.61
N ASN A 105 -20.61 0.51 -3.45
CA ASN A 105 -19.23 0.01 -3.32
C ASN A 105 -19.20 -1.46 -2.86
N ARG A 106 -20.31 -2.22 -2.98
CA ARG A 106 -20.36 -3.64 -2.57
C ARG A 106 -19.37 -4.50 -3.35
N THR A 107 -19.21 -4.26 -4.65
CA THR A 107 -18.23 -4.98 -5.47
C THR A 107 -16.81 -4.80 -4.95
N LEU A 108 -16.44 -3.55 -4.62
CA LEU A 108 -15.15 -3.27 -3.97
C LEU A 108 -15.05 -3.97 -2.62
N GLY A 109 -16.12 -3.95 -1.81
CA GLY A 109 -16.17 -4.66 -0.54
C GLY A 109 -15.90 -6.16 -0.68
N TRP A 110 -16.51 -6.84 -1.65
CA TRP A 110 -16.25 -8.26 -1.93
C TRP A 110 -14.83 -8.51 -2.44
N TYR A 111 -14.28 -7.60 -3.23
CA TYR A 111 -12.86 -7.65 -3.60
C TYR A 111 -11.96 -7.51 -2.37
N CYS A 112 -12.29 -6.67 -1.40
CA CYS A 112 -11.55 -6.56 -0.15
C CYS A 112 -11.52 -7.88 0.65
N LEU A 113 -12.60 -8.69 0.61
CA LEU A 113 -12.58 -10.03 1.21
C LEU A 113 -11.62 -10.96 0.48
N PHE A 114 -11.65 -10.95 -0.85
CA PHE A 114 -10.71 -11.72 -1.67
C PHE A 114 -9.26 -11.37 -1.30
N VAL A 115 -8.94 -10.09 -1.17
CA VAL A 115 -7.61 -9.67 -0.72
C VAL A 115 -7.32 -10.18 0.69
N ALA A 116 -8.21 -9.94 1.66
CA ALA A 116 -8.00 -10.32 3.05
C ALA A 116 -7.73 -11.83 3.25
N ILE A 117 -8.33 -12.69 2.43
CA ILE A 117 -8.07 -14.13 2.44
C ILE A 117 -6.67 -14.44 1.88
N ASN A 118 -6.31 -13.84 0.73
CA ASN A 118 -5.01 -14.07 0.08
C ASN A 118 -3.82 -13.48 0.85
N VAL A 119 -4.06 -12.51 1.73
CA VAL A 119 -3.05 -12.01 2.67
C VAL A 119 -2.47 -13.15 3.53
N ILE A 120 -3.26 -14.14 3.93
CA ILE A 120 -2.84 -15.21 4.85
C ILE A 120 -1.62 -16.00 4.31
N PRO A 121 -1.68 -16.60 3.10
CA PRO A 121 -0.53 -17.32 2.55
C PRO A 121 0.67 -16.39 2.27
N PHE A 122 0.45 -15.14 1.87
CA PHE A 122 1.55 -14.19 1.65
C PHE A 122 2.23 -13.77 2.95
N ALA A 123 1.46 -13.55 4.02
CA ALA A 123 1.98 -13.26 5.35
C ALA A 123 2.84 -14.42 5.86
N TYR A 124 2.37 -15.66 5.70
CA TYR A 124 3.14 -16.85 6.04
C TYR A 124 4.43 -16.97 5.21
N TYR A 125 4.34 -16.77 3.90
CA TYR A 125 5.49 -16.83 3.00
C TYR A 125 6.61 -15.87 3.39
N VAL A 126 6.28 -14.59 3.63
CA VAL A 126 7.29 -13.60 4.02
C VAL A 126 7.82 -13.83 5.44
N TRP A 127 7.00 -14.42 6.32
CA TRP A 127 7.42 -14.78 7.67
C TRP A 127 8.45 -15.91 7.66
N ASP A 128 8.20 -16.95 6.85
CA ASP A 128 9.14 -18.08 6.65
C ASP A 128 10.46 -17.61 6.02
N ALA A 129 10.39 -16.59 5.15
CA ALA A 129 11.56 -15.92 4.58
C ALA A 129 12.31 -15.00 5.57
N GLY A 130 11.87 -14.89 6.83
CA GLY A 130 12.50 -14.04 7.85
C GLY A 130 12.19 -12.54 7.71
N MET A 131 11.31 -12.15 6.79
CA MET A 131 10.91 -10.76 6.55
C MET A 131 9.79 -10.32 7.51
N TYR A 132 10.05 -10.38 8.81
CA TYR A 132 9.01 -10.20 9.85
C TYR A 132 8.28 -8.86 9.77
N ILE A 133 8.97 -7.78 9.44
CA ILE A 133 8.37 -6.43 9.31
C ILE A 133 7.35 -6.40 8.17
N LEU A 134 7.66 -7.06 7.05
CA LEU A 134 6.74 -7.20 5.94
C LEU A 134 5.58 -8.12 6.32
N GLY A 135 5.83 -9.20 7.07
CA GLY A 135 4.79 -10.08 7.61
C GLY A 135 3.78 -9.36 8.49
N VAL A 136 4.24 -8.49 9.39
CA VAL A 136 3.35 -7.65 10.21
C VAL A 136 2.52 -6.70 9.35
N ASN A 137 3.11 -6.08 8.32
CA ASN A 137 2.37 -5.24 7.38
C ASN A 137 1.27 -6.02 6.66
N TRP A 138 1.57 -7.22 6.17
CA TRP A 138 0.58 -8.09 5.53
C TRP A 138 -0.62 -8.33 6.45
N VAL A 139 -0.39 -8.70 7.72
CA VAL A 139 -1.47 -8.92 8.68
C VAL A 139 -2.30 -7.66 8.91
N LEU A 140 -1.66 -6.50 9.08
CA LEU A 140 -2.37 -5.22 9.26
C LEU A 140 -3.22 -4.84 8.04
N TRP A 141 -2.70 -5.03 6.83
CA TRP A 141 -3.45 -4.78 5.60
C TRP A 141 -4.62 -5.75 5.43
N GLY A 142 -4.41 -7.03 5.75
CA GLY A 142 -5.49 -8.02 5.77
C GLY A 142 -6.62 -7.64 6.70
N LEU A 143 -6.28 -7.17 7.92
CA LEU A 143 -7.27 -6.70 8.88
C LEU A 143 -8.02 -5.47 8.38
N ALA A 144 -7.33 -4.48 7.81
CA ALA A 144 -7.96 -3.30 7.25
C ALA A 144 -8.92 -3.67 6.10
N TRP A 145 -8.51 -4.56 5.20
CA TRP A 145 -9.33 -4.92 4.04
C TRP A 145 -10.52 -5.79 4.44
N PHE A 146 -10.34 -6.65 5.44
CA PHE A 146 -11.45 -7.35 6.06
C PHE A 146 -12.48 -6.36 6.62
N MET A 147 -12.04 -5.33 7.33
CA MET A 147 -12.93 -4.28 7.85
C MET A 147 -13.62 -3.47 6.75
N PHE A 148 -12.95 -3.24 5.62
CA PHE A 148 -13.56 -2.66 4.43
C PHE A 148 -14.61 -3.57 3.80
N TRP A 149 -14.42 -4.90 3.79
CA TRP A 149 -15.47 -5.84 3.40
C TRP A 149 -16.67 -5.80 4.37
N VAL A 150 -16.42 -5.77 5.68
CA VAL A 150 -17.48 -5.65 6.70
C VAL A 150 -18.34 -4.42 6.44
N VAL A 151 -17.69 -3.28 6.20
CA VAL A 151 -18.37 -2.01 5.95
C VAL A 151 -19.05 -1.96 4.58
N MET A 152 -18.34 -2.30 3.50
CA MET A 152 -18.80 -2.06 2.12
C MET A 152 -19.46 -3.29 1.49
N GLY A 153 -18.95 -4.49 1.76
CA GLY A 153 -19.45 -5.73 1.18
C GLY A 153 -20.78 -6.15 1.83
N ILE A 154 -20.77 -6.33 3.15
CA ILE A 154 -21.96 -6.73 3.93
C ILE A 154 -22.68 -5.54 4.60
N GLN A 155 -22.26 -4.31 4.29
CA GLN A 155 -22.98 -3.07 4.63
C GLN A 155 -23.17 -2.84 6.15
N LYS A 156 -22.21 -3.28 6.97
CA LYS A 156 -22.23 -3.11 8.43
C LYS A 156 -21.57 -1.78 8.82
N THR A 157 -22.21 -0.67 8.45
CA THR A 157 -21.68 0.69 8.62
C THR A 157 -21.46 1.11 10.08
N GLN A 158 -22.06 0.43 11.07
CA GLN A 158 -21.76 0.71 12.47
C GLN A 158 -20.28 0.49 12.85
N PHE A 159 -19.53 -0.30 12.05
CA PHE A 159 -18.11 -0.54 12.27
C PHE A 159 -17.19 0.49 11.59
N MET A 160 -17.74 1.51 10.92
CA MET A 160 -16.95 2.54 10.21
C MET A 160 -15.85 3.15 11.07
N LYS A 161 -16.15 3.51 12.33
CA LYS A 161 -15.15 4.11 13.23
C LYS A 161 -13.98 3.17 13.49
N LEU A 162 -14.25 1.88 13.70
CA LEU A 162 -13.23 0.87 13.92
C LEU A 162 -12.41 0.65 12.64
N THR A 163 -13.06 0.60 11.46
CA THR A 163 -12.39 0.52 10.16
C THR A 163 -11.42 1.69 9.95
N LEU A 164 -11.85 2.91 10.27
CA LEU A 164 -10.99 4.10 10.17
C LEU A 164 -9.77 4.02 11.10
N ILE A 165 -9.95 3.60 12.35
CA ILE A 165 -8.84 3.45 13.31
C ILE A 165 -7.82 2.41 12.81
N ILE A 166 -8.29 1.22 12.44
CA ILE A 166 -7.43 0.14 11.93
C ILE A 166 -6.68 0.59 10.68
N THR A 167 -7.38 1.27 9.78
CA THR A 167 -6.78 1.75 8.52
C THR A 167 -5.78 2.87 8.77
N TRP A 168 -6.00 3.75 9.76
CA TRP A 168 -5.02 4.75 10.19
C TRP A 168 -3.73 4.10 10.73
N ILE A 169 -3.88 3.08 11.58
CA ILE A 169 -2.72 2.32 12.10
C ILE A 169 -1.97 1.68 10.93
N ALA A 170 -2.68 0.99 10.03
CA ALA A 170 -2.09 0.36 8.86
C ALA A 170 -1.37 1.38 7.96
N ALA A 171 -1.95 2.55 7.73
CA ALA A 171 -1.39 3.63 6.92
C ALA A 171 -0.08 4.19 7.50
N ILE A 172 -0.05 4.45 8.81
CA ILE A 172 1.15 4.96 9.50
C ILE A 172 2.26 3.92 9.50
N VAL A 173 1.92 2.65 9.77
CA VAL A 173 2.89 1.56 9.78
C VAL A 173 3.49 1.35 8.39
N VAL A 174 2.67 1.26 7.33
CA VAL A 174 3.22 1.10 5.96
C VAL A 174 4.04 2.30 5.55
N TRP A 175 3.63 3.52 5.89
CA TRP A 175 4.39 4.71 5.53
C TRP A 175 5.76 4.71 6.19
N PHE A 176 5.82 4.44 7.50
CA PHE A 176 7.09 4.31 8.20
C PHE A 176 7.95 3.17 7.65
N CYS A 177 7.36 2.00 7.40
CA CYS A 177 8.06 0.86 6.81
C CYS A 177 8.60 1.15 5.41
N ALA A 178 7.81 1.83 4.57
CA ALA A 178 8.21 2.23 3.22
C ALA A 178 9.42 3.17 3.24
N LEU A 179 9.42 4.17 4.12
CA LEU A 179 10.59 5.02 4.32
C LEU A 179 11.80 4.20 4.79
N GLY A 180 11.60 3.27 5.71
CA GLY A 180 12.69 2.40 6.16
C GLY A 180 13.25 1.49 5.07
N TRP A 181 12.42 0.95 4.17
CA TRP A 181 12.90 0.18 3.01
C TRP A 181 13.62 1.06 1.99
N LEU A 182 13.15 2.29 1.75
CA LEU A 182 13.80 3.25 0.84
C LEU A 182 15.12 3.80 1.39
N LEU A 183 15.24 3.93 2.70
CA LEU A 183 16.43 4.45 3.38
C LEU A 183 17.39 3.34 3.85
N GLY A 184 17.08 2.08 3.57
CA GLY A 184 17.91 0.93 3.94
C GLY A 184 17.95 0.61 5.44
N TRP A 185 16.95 1.04 6.21
CA TRP A 185 16.84 0.73 7.65
C TRP A 185 16.44 -0.72 7.92
N PHE A 186 15.74 -1.34 6.96
CA PHE A 186 15.28 -2.72 7.06
C PHE A 186 15.95 -3.57 5.98
N GLY A 187 16.36 -4.78 6.35
CA GLY A 187 16.83 -5.78 5.39
C GLY A 187 15.69 -6.25 4.49
N PHE A 188 16.08 -6.67 3.28
CA PHE A 188 15.23 -7.40 2.34
C PHE A 188 15.37 -8.90 2.54
#